data_AF-A0A2G8K748-F1
#
_entry.id   AF-A0A2G8K748-F1
#
_cell.length_a   1.000
_cell.length_b   1.000
_cell.length_c   1.000
_cell.angle_alpha   90.00
_cell.angle_beta   90.00
_cell.angle_gamma   90.00
#
_symmetry.space_group_name_H-M   'P 1'
#
loop_
_entity.id
_entity.type
_entity.pdbx_description
1 polymer ?
#
loop_
_entity_poly.entity_id
_entity_poly.type
_entity_poly.pdbx_seq_one_letter_code
_entity_poly.pdbx_strand_id
1 'polypeptide(L)'
;MCDNVPRLVGKQRQLCQKNPDIMRSIGEGATEGVKECQNRFRNNRWNCSTLQGDSSVFGKSVIKKASREAAFVYAISSAGVVYAITRSCSKGELLDCACDPTKKGKGVDEQGTFDWGGCSDNIKFALDFARRFVDAPEKMERDPGHS
;
A
#
# COMPACT_ATOMS: atom_id res chain seq x y z
N MET A 1 13.13 -9.80 10.24
CA MET A 1 12.59 -8.51 9.72
C MET A 1 11.18 -8.25 10.26
N CYS A 2 10.23 -9.17 10.07
CA CYS A 2 8.83 -9.01 10.52
C CYS A 2 8.62 -8.92 12.03
N ASP A 3 9.45 -9.59 12.84
CA ASP A 3 9.33 -9.56 14.30
C ASP A 3 9.78 -8.23 14.92
N ASN A 4 10.61 -7.48 14.19
CA ASN A 4 11.11 -6.16 14.59
C ASN A 4 10.24 -5.01 14.09
N VAL A 5 9.19 -5.29 13.31
CA VAL A 5 8.21 -4.27 12.91
C VAL A 5 7.21 -4.12 14.05
N PRO A 6 7.25 -3.01 14.80
CA PRO A 6 6.36 -2.84 15.94
C PRO A 6 4.90 -2.77 15.47
N ARG A 7 4.01 -3.38 16.27
CA ARG A 7 2.54 -3.27 16.17
C ARG A 7 1.88 -3.86 14.91
N LEU A 8 2.46 -4.87 14.26
CA LEU A 8 1.73 -5.68 13.27
C LEU A 8 0.69 -6.58 13.96
N VAL A 9 -0.55 -6.59 13.44
CA VAL A 9 -1.57 -7.57 13.88
C VAL A 9 -1.22 -8.98 13.37
N GLY A 10 -1.80 -10.03 13.96
CA GLY A 10 -1.48 -11.42 13.62
C GLY A 10 -1.55 -11.73 12.12
N LYS A 11 -2.56 -11.20 11.42
CA LYS A 11 -2.70 -11.35 9.97
C LYS A 11 -1.62 -10.63 9.18
N GLN A 12 -1.22 -9.42 9.58
CA GLN A 12 -0.12 -8.69 8.97
C GLN A 12 1.21 -9.40 9.18
N ARG A 13 1.45 -9.98 10.37
CA ARG A 13 2.65 -10.77 10.65
C ARG A 13 2.74 -12.02 9.77
N GLN A 14 1.62 -12.74 9.57
CA GLN A 14 1.57 -13.87 8.64
C GLN A 14 1.88 -13.46 7.20
N LEU A 15 1.32 -12.35 6.72
CA LEU A 15 1.61 -11.83 5.38
C LEU A 15 3.08 -11.43 5.23
N CYS A 16 3.63 -10.76 6.24
CA CYS A 16 5.03 -10.36 6.29
C CYS A 16 5.97 -11.57 6.23
N GLN A 17 5.70 -12.61 7.02
CA GLN A 17 6.53 -13.83 7.02
C GLN A 17 6.49 -14.57 5.68
N LYS A 18 5.35 -14.54 4.99
CA LYS A 18 5.19 -15.16 3.67
C LYS A 18 5.83 -14.36 2.54
N ASN A 19 5.84 -13.02 2.64
CA ASN A 19 6.26 -12.11 1.55
C ASN A 19 7.23 -11.05 2.10
N PRO A 20 8.42 -11.44 2.59
CA PRO A 20 9.34 -10.51 3.25
C PRO A 20 9.95 -9.46 2.30
N ASP A 21 10.03 -9.76 1.01
CA ASP A 21 10.46 -8.86 -0.06
C ASP A 21 9.46 -7.71 -0.28
N ILE A 22 8.15 -8.01 -0.31
CA ILE A 22 7.08 -7.01 -0.48
C ILE A 22 7.05 -6.01 0.68
N MET A 23 7.44 -6.43 1.88
CA MET A 23 7.41 -5.60 3.08
C MET A 23 8.31 -4.36 2.99
N ARG A 24 9.41 -4.44 2.23
CA ARG A 24 10.27 -3.27 1.96
C ARG A 24 9.50 -2.23 1.14
N SER A 25 8.87 -2.67 0.04
CA SER A 25 8.04 -1.81 -0.81
C SER A 25 6.87 -1.19 -0.05
N ILE A 26 6.27 -1.90 0.92
CA ILE A 26 5.22 -1.33 1.79
C ILE A 26 5.77 -0.17 2.63
N GLY A 27 6.95 -0.33 3.24
CA GLY A 27 7.58 0.72 4.04
C GLY A 27 7.93 1.96 3.21
N GLU A 28 8.44 1.74 2.00
CA GLU A 28 8.70 2.81 1.02
C GLU A 28 7.39 3.50 0.61
N GLY A 29 6.36 2.73 0.25
CA GLY A 29 5.05 3.25 -0.14
C GLY A 29 4.37 4.07 0.94
N ALA A 30 4.48 3.67 2.20
CA ALA A 30 3.97 4.47 3.31
C ALA A 30 4.76 5.77 3.52
N THR A 31 6.08 5.72 3.34
CA THR A 31 6.93 6.92 3.39
C THR A 31 6.56 7.91 2.29
N GLU A 32 6.36 7.42 1.06
CA GLU A 32 5.88 8.23 -0.06
C GLU A 32 4.48 8.80 0.20
N GLY A 33 3.55 8.00 0.74
CA GLY A 33 2.23 8.49 1.13
C GLY A 33 2.27 9.63 2.15
N VAL A 34 3.16 9.55 3.14
CA VAL A 34 3.36 10.64 4.13
C VAL A 34 3.94 11.88 3.48
N LYS A 35 4.96 11.74 2.61
CA LYS A 35 5.53 12.87 1.86
C LYS A 35 4.48 13.58 1.03
N GLU A 36 3.65 12.83 0.30
CA GLU A 36 2.58 13.41 -0.52
C GLU A 36 1.51 14.08 0.34
N CYS A 37 1.18 13.51 1.49
CA CYS A 37 0.27 14.13 2.44
C CYS A 37 0.81 15.47 2.96
N GLN A 38 2.07 15.52 3.38
CA GLN A 38 2.73 16.74 3.83
C GLN A 38 2.81 17.79 2.72
N ASN A 39 3.16 17.38 1.52
CA ASN A 39 3.21 18.25 0.35
C ASN A 39 1.82 18.84 0.03
N ARG A 40 0.78 18.02 0.05
CA ARG A 40 -0.61 18.45 -0.22
C ARG A 40 -1.11 19.43 0.83
N PHE A 41 -0.77 19.21 2.10
CA PHE A 41 -1.26 19.99 3.23
C PHE A 41 -0.29 21.07 3.74
N ARG A 42 0.82 21.33 3.04
CA ARG A 42 1.89 22.24 3.49
C ARG A 42 1.45 23.65 3.93
N ASN A 43 0.36 24.17 3.35
CA ASN A 43 -0.17 25.50 3.64
C ASN A 43 -1.46 25.47 4.50
N ASN A 44 -1.82 24.31 5.05
CA ASN A 44 -3.01 24.16 5.90
C ASN A 44 -2.62 24.20 7.39
N ARG A 45 -3.59 24.54 8.25
CA ARG A 45 -3.42 24.52 9.71
C ARG A 45 -2.97 23.16 10.23
N TRP A 46 -3.51 22.09 9.64
CA TRP A 46 -3.00 20.73 9.77
C TRP A 46 -2.16 20.42 8.54
N ASN A 47 -0.86 20.16 8.73
CA ASN A 47 0.13 20.03 7.66
C ASN A 47 0.59 18.58 7.42
N CYS A 48 -0.18 17.60 7.92
CA CYS A 48 0.17 16.18 7.88
C CYS A 48 1.53 15.83 8.52
N SER A 49 1.98 16.62 9.50
CA SER A 49 3.08 16.22 10.36
C SER A 49 2.66 14.99 11.17
N THR A 50 3.12 13.83 10.73
CA THR A 50 3.06 12.60 11.52
C THR A 50 4.00 12.77 12.70
N LEU A 51 3.58 12.36 13.90
CA LEU A 51 4.49 12.35 15.06
C LEU A 51 5.70 11.48 14.69
N GLN A 52 6.88 12.09 14.63
CA GLN A 52 8.14 11.37 14.41
C GLN A 52 8.24 10.24 15.44
N GLY A 53 8.34 8.99 14.97
CA GLY A 53 8.45 7.81 15.84
C GLY A 53 7.22 6.91 15.91
N ASP A 54 6.08 7.28 15.29
CA ASP A 54 5.00 6.30 15.02
C ASP A 54 5.41 5.44 13.81
N SER A 55 6.25 4.45 14.07
CA SER A 55 6.74 3.43 13.15
C SER A 55 5.66 2.52 12.55
N SER A 56 4.38 2.83 12.76
CA SER A 56 3.30 2.18 12.05
C SER A 56 3.11 2.87 10.70
N VAL A 57 3.15 2.05 9.64
CA VAL A 57 2.81 2.35 8.23
C VAL A 57 1.55 3.24 8.09
N PHE A 58 0.70 3.25 9.12
CA PHE A 58 -0.50 4.06 9.24
C PHE A 58 -0.47 4.75 10.60
N GLY A 59 -0.30 6.07 10.65
CA GLY A 59 -0.31 6.85 11.90
C GLY A 59 -1.63 6.65 12.64
N LYS A 60 -1.71 5.68 13.55
CA LYS A 60 -2.89 5.40 14.37
C LYS A 60 -3.35 6.64 15.13
N SER A 61 -2.42 7.54 15.47
CA SER A 61 -2.70 8.81 16.13
C SER A 61 -3.60 9.75 15.31
N VAL A 62 -3.50 9.75 13.98
CA VAL A 62 -4.38 10.54 13.10
C VAL A 62 -5.71 9.82 12.84
N ILE A 63 -5.71 8.49 12.76
CA ILE A 63 -6.90 7.68 12.40
C ILE A 63 -7.87 7.48 13.59
N LYS A 64 -7.45 7.75 14.84
CA LYS A 64 -8.30 7.61 16.04
C LYS A 64 -9.55 8.51 16.07
N LYS A 65 -9.58 9.61 15.29
CA LYS A 65 -10.75 10.46 15.15
C LYS A 65 -11.22 10.44 13.70
N ALA A 66 -12.48 10.04 13.49
CA ALA A 66 -13.13 10.14 12.20
C ALA A 66 -13.15 11.62 11.75
N SER A 67 -12.27 11.97 10.82
CA SER A 67 -12.05 13.33 10.32
C SER A 67 -11.76 13.28 8.83
N ARG A 68 -11.90 14.42 8.15
CA ARG A 68 -11.60 14.52 6.71
C ARG A 68 -10.12 14.26 6.45
N GLU A 69 -9.26 14.72 7.37
CA GLU A 69 -7.83 14.54 7.37
C GLU A 69 -7.46 13.07 7.55
N ALA A 70 -8.10 12.36 8.49
CA ALA A 70 -7.90 10.92 8.67
C ALA A 70 -8.30 10.10 7.44
N ALA A 71 -9.44 10.42 6.81
CA ALA A 71 -9.87 9.77 5.58
C ALA A 71 -8.86 9.99 4.44
N PHE A 72 -8.31 11.20 4.32
CA PHE A 72 -7.27 11.50 3.34
C PHE A 72 -5.97 10.71 3.62
N VAL A 73 -5.51 10.67 4.87
CA VAL A 73 -4.32 9.90 5.26
C VAL A 73 -4.49 8.43 4.94
N TYR A 74 -5.64 7.84 5.26
CA TYR A 74 -5.93 6.45 4.94
C TYR A 74 -5.83 6.19 3.42
N ALA A 75 -6.46 7.05 2.62
CA ALA A 75 -6.47 6.94 1.17
C ALA A 75 -5.06 7.09 0.57
N ILE A 76 -4.30 8.12 0.96
CA ILE A 76 -2.96 8.38 0.38
C ILE A 76 -1.94 7.35 0.84
N SER A 77 -2.00 6.86 2.08
CA SER A 77 -1.15 5.77 2.56
C SER A 77 -1.45 4.46 1.83
N SER A 78 -2.73 4.13 1.62
CA SER A 78 -3.13 2.95 0.85
C SER A 78 -2.66 3.04 -0.60
N ALA A 79 -2.83 4.21 -1.22
CA ALA A 79 -2.36 4.47 -2.58
C ALA A 79 -0.83 4.37 -2.68
N GLY A 80 -0.10 4.90 -1.70
CA GLY A 80 1.36 4.81 -1.63
C GLY A 80 1.85 3.36 -1.57
N VAL A 81 1.21 2.52 -0.76
CA VAL A 81 1.52 1.08 -0.70
C VAL A 81 1.25 0.38 -2.03
N VAL A 82 0.08 0.61 -2.64
CA VAL A 82 -0.26 0.03 -3.95
C VAL A 82 0.74 0.46 -5.02
N TYR A 83 1.07 1.76 -5.05
CA TYR A 83 2.02 2.33 -5.99
C TYR A 83 3.41 1.69 -5.86
N ALA A 84 3.94 1.60 -4.63
CA ALA A 84 5.26 1.02 -4.40
C ALA A 84 5.33 -0.46 -4.78
N ILE A 85 4.32 -1.26 -4.39
CA ILE A 85 4.26 -2.68 -4.77
C ILE A 85 4.20 -2.82 -6.29
N THR A 86 3.29 -2.08 -6.95
CA THR A 86 3.13 -2.12 -8.42
C THR A 86 4.46 -1.80 -9.11
N ARG A 87 5.13 -0.74 -8.67
CA ARG A 87 6.40 -0.30 -9.26
C ARG A 87 7.52 -1.31 -9.05
N SER A 88 7.64 -1.90 -7.86
CA SER A 88 8.64 -2.94 -7.60
C SER A 88 8.36 -4.23 -8.38
N CYS A 89 7.08 -4.59 -8.58
CA CYS A 89 6.69 -5.71 -9.45
C CYS A 89 7.15 -5.49 -10.90
N SER A 90 6.88 -4.30 -11.46
CA SER A 90 7.23 -3.99 -12.85
C SER A 90 8.72 -3.88 -13.10
N LYS A 91 9.51 -3.57 -12.06
CA LYS A 91 10.97 -3.59 -12.11
C LYS A 91 11.57 -4.99 -11.93
N GLY A 92 10.77 -5.98 -11.53
CA GLY A 92 11.26 -7.32 -11.17
C GLY A 92 12.04 -7.37 -9.85
N GLU A 93 11.77 -6.43 -8.93
CA GLU A 93 12.39 -6.39 -7.59
C GLU A 93 11.73 -7.37 -6.60
N LEU A 94 10.55 -7.91 -6.94
CA LEU A 94 9.75 -8.81 -6.12
C LEU A 94 9.66 -10.18 -6.77
N LEU A 95 9.67 -11.24 -5.95
CA LEU A 95 9.66 -12.63 -6.43
C LEU A 95 8.25 -13.14 -6.75
N ASP A 96 7.27 -12.71 -5.95
CA ASP A 96 5.90 -13.22 -6.01
C ASP A 96 5.00 -12.44 -6.99
N CYS A 97 5.55 -11.49 -7.75
CA CYS A 97 4.82 -10.76 -8.77
C CYS A 97 5.64 -10.47 -10.02
N ALA A 98 4.93 -10.20 -11.11
CA ALA A 98 5.51 -9.87 -12.42
C ALA A 98 4.61 -8.86 -13.13
N CYS A 99 5.09 -8.36 -14.29
CA CYS A 99 4.31 -7.56 -15.23
C CYS A 99 2.93 -8.18 -15.50
N ASP A 100 1.93 -7.33 -15.71
CA ASP A 100 0.56 -7.76 -15.97
C ASP A 100 0.51 -8.77 -17.13
N PRO A 101 0.09 -10.03 -16.88
CA PRO A 101 0.04 -11.05 -17.92
C PRO A 101 -1.04 -10.79 -18.97
N THR A 102 -2.04 -9.95 -18.66
CA THR A 102 -3.16 -9.63 -19.57
C THR A 102 -2.79 -8.57 -20.62
N LYS A 103 -1.64 -7.91 -20.45
CA LYS A 103 -1.17 -6.79 -21.25
C LYS A 103 0.07 -7.17 -22.04
N LYS A 104 -0.03 -8.25 -22.82
CA LYS A 104 1.05 -8.85 -23.61
C LYS A 104 0.53 -9.26 -24.99
N GLY A 105 1.38 -9.18 -26.01
CA GLY A 105 1.02 -9.57 -27.37
C GLY A 105 0.03 -8.60 -28.02
N LYS A 106 -0.84 -9.10 -28.89
CA LYS A 106 -1.78 -8.25 -29.64
C LYS A 106 -3.03 -7.90 -28.84
N GLY A 107 -3.34 -6.61 -28.77
CA GLY A 107 -4.61 -6.06 -28.30
C GLY A 107 -5.46 -5.55 -29.47
N VAL A 108 -6.76 -5.37 -29.23
CA VAL A 108 -7.68 -4.74 -30.17
C VAL A 108 -8.49 -3.70 -29.40
N ASP A 109 -8.58 -2.51 -29.96
CA ASP A 109 -9.45 -1.43 -29.48
C ASP A 109 -10.25 -0.82 -30.65
N GLU A 110 -10.96 0.28 -30.39
CA GLU A 110 -11.78 0.99 -31.38
C GLU A 110 -10.96 1.53 -32.58
N GLN A 111 -9.64 1.64 -32.43
CA GLN A 111 -8.72 2.18 -33.43
C GLN A 111 -8.02 1.08 -34.24
N GLY A 112 -8.13 -0.18 -33.81
CA GLY A 112 -7.66 -1.34 -34.55
C GLY A 112 -6.84 -2.30 -33.69
N THR A 113 -5.97 -3.08 -34.35
CA THR A 113 -5.04 -3.99 -33.66
C THR A 113 -3.77 -3.26 -33.29
N PHE A 114 -3.32 -3.40 -32.05
CA PHE A 114 -2.06 -2.87 -31.56
C PHE A 114 -1.27 -3.96 -30.83
N ASP A 115 0.02 -3.74 -30.64
CA ASP A 115 0.88 -4.65 -29.88
C ASP A 115 1.20 -4.06 -28.50
N TRP A 116 0.93 -4.81 -27.44
CA TRP A 116 1.41 -4.52 -26.10
C TRP A 116 2.93 -4.69 -26.05
N GLY A 117 3.63 -3.60 -25.74
CA GLY A 117 5.08 -3.59 -25.53
C GLY A 117 5.47 -3.43 -24.06
N GLY A 118 6.68 -3.89 -23.72
CA GLY A 118 7.30 -3.65 -22.42
C GLY A 118 6.66 -4.39 -21.25
N CYS A 119 6.78 -3.79 -20.06
CA CYS A 119 6.24 -4.31 -18.81
C CYS A 119 5.07 -3.44 -18.36
N SER A 120 3.86 -3.95 -18.47
CA SER A 120 2.67 -3.28 -17.94
C SER A 120 2.53 -3.54 -16.44
N ASP A 121 2.11 -2.51 -15.71
CA ASP A 121 1.94 -2.53 -14.26
C ASP A 121 0.85 -3.52 -13.80
N ASN A 122 1.21 -4.44 -12.89
CA ASN A 122 0.27 -5.40 -12.31
C ASN A 122 -0.47 -4.81 -11.08
N ILE A 123 -1.35 -3.85 -11.37
CA ILE A 123 -2.10 -3.11 -10.34
C ILE A 123 -3.03 -4.06 -9.55
N LYS A 124 -3.59 -5.09 -10.19
CA LYS A 124 -4.50 -6.04 -9.55
C LYS A 124 -3.82 -6.78 -8.39
N PHE A 125 -2.61 -7.28 -8.61
CA PHE A 125 -1.82 -7.92 -7.56
C PHE A 125 -1.57 -6.96 -6.39
N ALA A 126 -1.13 -5.74 -6.69
CA ALA A 126 -0.82 -4.74 -5.67
C ALA A 126 -2.05 -4.34 -4.85
N LEU A 127 -3.21 -4.15 -5.49
CA LEU A 127 -4.48 -3.86 -4.81
C LEU A 127 -4.91 -4.99 -3.88
N ASP A 128 -4.83 -6.24 -4.36
CA ASP A 128 -5.21 -7.41 -3.56
C ASP A 128 -4.30 -7.58 -2.35
N PHE A 129 -2.99 -7.38 -2.51
CA PHE A 129 -2.05 -7.42 -1.41
C PHE A 129 -2.29 -6.27 -0.42
N ALA A 130 -2.38 -5.03 -0.92
CA ALA A 130 -2.57 -3.84 -0.10
C ALA A 130 -3.85 -3.94 0.73
N ARG A 131 -4.99 -4.36 0.16
CA ARG A 131 -6.24 -4.57 0.92
C ARG A 131 -6.09 -5.61 2.03
N ARG A 132 -5.40 -6.72 1.75
CA ARG A 132 -5.17 -7.76 2.76
C ARG A 132 -4.27 -7.28 3.91
N PHE A 133 -3.34 -6.37 3.63
CA PHE A 133 -2.39 -5.87 4.61
C PHE A 133 -2.88 -4.63 5.36
N VAL A 134 -3.41 -3.63 4.65
CA VAL A 134 -3.87 -2.34 5.18
C VAL A 134 -5.14 -2.54 6.02
N ASP A 135 -6.13 -3.29 5.51
CA ASP A 135 -7.43 -3.45 6.18
C ASP A 135 -7.40 -4.51 7.30
N ALA A 136 -6.29 -5.26 7.45
CA ALA A 136 -6.19 -6.35 8.43
C ALA A 136 -6.47 -5.92 9.88
N PRO A 137 -5.99 -4.77 10.37
CA PRO A 137 -6.31 -4.31 11.72
C PRO A 137 -7.80 -4.03 11.93
N GLU A 138 -8.47 -3.38 10.98
CA GLU A 138 -9.91 -3.05 11.08
C GLU A 138 -10.78 -4.32 11.05
N LYS A 139 -10.39 -5.32 10.26
CA LYS A 139 -11.09 -6.62 10.22
C LYS A 139 -10.96 -7.38 11.53
N MET A 140 -9.80 -7.32 12.18
CA MET A 140 -9.60 -7.92 13.50
C MET A 140 -10.43 -7.23 14.59
N GLU A 141 -10.61 -5.90 14.52
CA GLU A 141 -11.45 -5.16 15.47
C GLU A 141 -12.96 -5.44 15.30
N ARG A 142 -13.38 -5.93 14.12
CA ARG A 142 -14.77 -6.28 13.81
C ARG A 142 -15.13 -7.74 14.10
N ASP A 143 -14.15 -8.61 14.36
CA ASP A 143 -14.41 -10.01 14.70
C ASP A 143 -14.87 -10.13 16.18
N PRO A 144 -16.11 -10.56 16.47
CA PRO A 144 -16.66 -10.62 17.84
C PRO A 144 -16.03 -11.71 18.73
N GLY A 145 -14.95 -12.37 18.29
CA GLY A 145 -14.34 -13.52 18.97
C GLY A 145 -13.12 -13.20 19.83
N HIS A 146 -12.84 -11.92 20.15
CA HIS A 146 -11.76 -11.50 21.06
C HIS A 146 -12.28 -10.46 22.07
N SER A 147 -13.30 -10.84 22.84
CA SER A 147 -13.65 -10.23 24.13
C SER A 147 -13.26 -11.19 25.25
#